data_AF-A0A6A6XX33-F1
#
_entry.id   AF-A0A6A6XX33-F1
#
_cell.length_a   1.000
_cell.length_b   1.000
_cell.length_c   1.000
_cell.angle_alpha   90.00
_cell.angle_beta   90.00
_cell.angle_gamma   90.00
#
_symmetry.space_group_name_H-M   'P 1'
#
loop_
_entity.id
_entity.type
_entity.pdbx_description
1 polymer ?
#
loop_
_entity_poly.entity_id
_entity_poly.type
_entity_poly.pdbx_seq_one_letter_code
_entity_poly.pdbx_strand_id
1 'polypeptide(L)'
;MDALTPSDLFSPSKARQQRAQAQDWAHIDSWLSYKYSGRTIPTFERNDETLKVLRELSMANERADEERAIQEKLEREALREVEADECAIHPSDVDIFATLTSSLTLAGTASLYALASTTLSLQASTPSPETLAHALIHHTSVSQTLSNQLAHIQTLQSYLEKQHTLLRTVLQDLQSNPAFAPPSTLQRQTADQVRQTKHLRTKIKECEDKLSSLQLAQTQTQNQGQRRNTLTSSNTPKGADVGSAEAIAQMLEQQQGLEELRTRVEALERDVREFGGLPADRESARKEVGRLEVEMDKVRRARDVLFEGLVG
;
A
#
# COMPACT_ATOMS: atom_id res chain seq x y z
N MET A 1 -12.26 41.54 10.59
CA MET A 1 -11.61 42.01 11.83
C MET A 1 -11.92 40.98 12.89
N ASP A 2 -11.29 39.82 12.82
CA ASP A 2 -11.50 38.76 13.79
C ASP A 2 -10.71 39.10 15.06
N ALA A 3 -11.43 39.25 16.16
CA ALA A 3 -10.88 39.58 17.46
C ALA A 3 -10.08 38.37 17.98
N LEU A 4 -8.76 38.43 17.82
CA LEU A 4 -7.80 37.51 18.45
C LEU A 4 -7.98 37.60 19.98
N THR A 5 -8.58 36.57 20.57
CA THR A 5 -8.71 36.47 22.02
C THR A 5 -7.37 36.08 22.66
N PRO A 6 -7.02 36.61 23.86
CA PRO A 6 -5.75 36.32 24.52
C PRO A 6 -5.53 34.84 24.86
N SER A 7 -6.59 34.03 24.91
CA SER A 7 -6.52 32.57 25.04
C SER A 7 -5.96 31.86 23.81
N ASP A 8 -6.08 32.44 22.62
CA ASP A 8 -5.49 31.89 21.38
C ASP A 8 -3.98 32.19 21.25
N LEU A 9 -3.50 33.21 21.97
CA LEU A 9 -2.08 33.56 22.08
C LEU A 9 -1.29 32.62 23.00
N PHE A 10 -1.97 31.85 23.86
CA PHE A 10 -1.35 30.98 24.87
C PHE A 10 -1.85 29.54 24.84
N SER A 11 -2.16 28.98 23.66
CA SER A 11 -2.25 27.53 23.54
C SER A 11 -0.83 26.94 23.54
N PRO A 12 -0.42 26.14 24.54
CA PRO A 12 0.95 25.60 24.64
C PRO A 12 1.39 24.85 23.38
N SER A 13 0.44 24.24 22.67
CA SER A 13 0.67 23.53 21.42
C SER A 13 0.98 24.48 20.24
N LYS A 14 0.23 25.58 20.07
CA LYS A 14 0.50 26.58 19.02
C LYS A 14 1.81 27.32 19.29
N ALA A 15 2.06 27.69 20.55
CA ALA A 15 3.30 28.36 20.95
C ALA A 15 4.53 27.46 20.76
N ARG A 16 4.41 26.14 20.97
CA ARG A 16 5.49 25.18 20.70
C ARG A 16 5.76 25.02 19.20
N GLN A 17 4.71 24.97 18.38
CA GLN A 17 4.83 24.92 16.91
C GLN A 17 5.51 26.18 16.36
N GLN A 18 5.12 27.36 16.82
CA GLN A 18 5.76 28.62 16.42
C GLN A 18 7.24 28.68 16.83
N ARG A 19 7.59 28.19 18.02
CA ARG A 19 8.99 28.10 18.44
C ARG A 19 9.79 27.13 17.58
N ALA A 20 9.21 25.98 17.21
CA ALA A 20 9.86 25.01 16.34
C ALA A 20 10.07 25.59 14.92
N GLN A 21 9.05 26.23 14.34
CA GLN A 21 9.18 26.92 13.06
C GLN A 21 10.21 28.06 13.11
N ALA A 22 10.27 28.83 14.19
CA ALA A 22 11.26 29.88 14.35
C ALA A 22 12.70 29.32 14.45
N GLN A 23 12.88 28.16 15.09
CA GLN A 23 14.17 27.46 15.12
C GLN A 23 14.56 26.95 13.73
N ASP A 24 13.62 26.36 12.99
CA ASP A 24 13.85 25.90 11.62
C ASP A 24 14.25 27.07 10.70
N TRP A 25 13.58 28.22 10.80
CA TRP A 25 13.97 29.43 10.06
C TRP A 25 15.35 29.95 10.46
N ALA A 26 15.71 29.94 11.75
CA ALA A 26 17.04 30.36 12.20
C ALA A 26 18.16 29.46 11.66
N HIS A 27 17.89 28.15 11.53
CA HIS A 27 18.82 27.21 10.91
C HIS A 27 18.97 27.46 9.39
N ILE A 28 17.87 27.74 8.69
CA ILE A 28 17.92 28.07 7.26
C ILE A 28 18.62 29.41 7.03
N ASP A 29 18.38 30.41 7.87
CA ASP A 29 19.05 31.72 7.78
C ASP A 29 20.57 31.58 8.00
N SER A 30 21.02 30.75 8.94
CA SER A 30 22.45 30.48 9.14
C SER A 30 23.03 29.71 7.96
N TRP A 31 22.33 28.70 7.44
CA TRP A 31 22.73 27.93 6.26
C TRP A 31 22.84 28.80 5.00
N LEU A 32 21.86 29.67 4.74
CA LEU A 32 21.90 30.63 3.63
C LEU A 32 23.04 31.63 3.82
N SER A 33 23.26 32.14 5.03
CA SER A 33 24.38 33.05 5.29
C SER A 33 25.74 32.41 4.98
N TYR A 34 25.90 31.11 5.31
CA TYR A 34 27.09 30.33 4.97
C TYR A 34 27.23 30.17 3.45
N LYS A 35 26.18 29.70 2.75
CA LYS A 35 26.21 29.47 1.29
C LYS A 35 26.42 30.75 0.48
N TYR A 36 25.92 31.89 0.94
CA TYR A 36 26.11 33.18 0.26
C TYR A 36 27.40 33.91 0.67
N SER A 37 28.09 33.48 1.74
CA SER A 37 29.44 33.96 2.13
C SER A 37 29.59 35.50 2.05
N GLY A 38 28.63 36.22 2.65
CA GLY A 38 28.62 37.70 2.67
C GLY A 38 27.94 38.38 1.46
N ARG A 39 27.41 37.63 0.50
CA ARG A 39 26.52 38.16 -0.56
C ARG A 39 25.09 38.35 -0.01
N THR A 40 24.37 39.32 -0.57
CA THR A 40 22.97 39.57 -0.20
C THR A 40 22.09 38.39 -0.61
N ILE A 41 21.39 37.81 0.35
CA ILE A 41 20.41 36.74 0.12
C ILE A 41 19.24 37.35 -0.69
N PRO A 42 18.85 36.76 -1.83
CA PRO A 42 17.68 37.22 -2.59
C PRO A 42 16.42 37.22 -1.71
N THR A 43 15.55 38.21 -1.86
CA THR A 43 14.30 38.26 -1.12
C THR A 43 13.35 37.15 -1.58
N PHE A 44 12.78 36.40 -0.64
CA PHE A 44 11.79 35.37 -0.92
C PHE A 44 10.68 35.41 0.13
N GLU A 45 9.53 34.84 -0.20
CA GLU A 45 8.38 34.76 0.69
C GLU A 45 8.63 33.72 1.80
N ARG A 46 8.41 34.10 3.07
CA ARG A 46 8.50 33.18 4.21
C ARG A 46 7.15 32.48 4.42
N ASN A 47 6.93 31.41 3.69
CA ASN A 47 5.76 30.53 3.80
C ASN A 47 6.16 29.13 4.33
N ASP A 48 5.24 28.38 4.91
CA ASP A 48 5.48 27.00 5.40
C ASP A 48 5.97 26.09 4.26
N GLU A 49 5.44 26.26 3.05
CA GLU A 49 5.91 25.54 1.86
C GLU A 49 7.37 25.88 1.51
N THR A 50 7.76 27.16 1.62
CA THR A 50 9.15 27.57 1.37
C THR A 50 10.10 27.07 2.45
N LEU A 51 9.67 27.05 3.72
CA LEU A 51 10.44 26.49 4.83
C LEU A 51 10.71 25.00 4.59
N LYS A 52 9.68 24.27 4.16
CA LYS A 52 9.78 22.85 3.85
C LYS A 52 10.79 22.60 2.71
N VAL A 53 10.65 23.30 1.59
CA VAL A 53 11.56 23.14 0.44
C VAL A 53 12.99 23.54 0.80
N LEU A 54 13.19 24.64 1.52
CA LEU A 54 14.52 25.09 1.92
C LEU A 54 15.19 24.13 2.92
N ARG A 55 14.42 23.50 3.81
CA ARG A 55 14.92 22.45 4.72
C ARG A 55 15.30 21.19 3.96
N GLU A 56 14.48 20.76 3.00
CA GLU A 56 14.82 19.63 2.13
C GLU A 56 16.11 19.92 1.34
N LEU A 57 16.25 21.14 0.81
CA LEU A 57 17.44 21.58 0.09
C LEU A 57 18.67 21.71 0.99
N SER A 58 18.52 22.16 2.23
CA SER A 58 19.63 22.26 3.19
C SER A 58 20.15 20.89 3.55
N MET A 59 19.27 19.95 3.90
CA MET A 59 19.62 18.55 4.18
C MET A 59 20.24 17.86 2.96
N ALA A 60 19.71 18.10 1.76
CA ALA A 60 20.28 17.54 0.52
C ALA A 60 21.67 18.11 0.23
N ASN A 61 21.90 19.40 0.50
CA ASN A 61 23.23 20.00 0.39
C ASN A 61 24.21 19.44 1.42
N GLU A 62 23.81 19.33 2.69
CA GLU A 62 24.64 18.75 3.75
C GLU A 62 25.06 17.32 3.38
N ARG A 63 24.10 16.50 2.94
CA ARG A 63 24.39 15.15 2.45
C ARG A 63 25.37 15.14 1.27
N ALA A 64 25.18 16.03 0.29
CA ALA A 64 26.08 16.12 -0.86
C ALA A 64 27.49 16.60 -0.46
N ASP A 65 27.59 17.50 0.52
CA ASP A 65 28.86 17.99 1.04
C ASP A 65 29.56 16.87 1.86
N GLU A 66 28.83 16.06 2.63
CA GLU A 66 29.34 14.86 3.31
C GLU A 66 29.84 13.80 2.32
N GLU A 67 29.06 13.49 1.27
CA GLU A 67 29.44 12.54 0.22
C GLU A 67 30.72 12.99 -0.49
N ARG A 68 30.82 14.29 -0.83
CA ARG A 68 32.03 14.87 -1.43
C ARG A 68 33.23 14.78 -0.48
N ALA A 69 33.05 15.05 0.82
CA ALA A 69 34.12 14.96 1.80
C ALA A 69 34.62 13.51 1.99
N ILE A 70 33.75 12.52 1.86
CA ILE A 70 34.13 11.10 1.90
C ILE A 70 34.89 10.72 0.63
N GLN A 71 34.41 11.13 -0.55
CA GLN A 71 35.09 10.91 -1.83
C GLN A 71 36.50 11.52 -1.82
N GLU A 72 36.63 12.78 -1.39
CA GLU A 72 37.92 13.47 -1.34
C GLU A 72 38.92 12.78 -0.37
N LYS A 73 38.43 12.25 0.76
CA LYS A 73 39.26 11.47 1.68
C LYS A 73 39.74 10.16 1.04
N LEU A 74 38.82 9.44 0.40
CA LEU A 74 39.12 8.19 -0.30
C LEU A 74 40.14 8.42 -1.43
N GLU A 75 39.92 9.43 -2.26
CA GLU A 75 40.84 9.80 -3.35
C GLU A 75 42.23 10.15 -2.82
N ARG A 76 42.30 10.93 -1.73
CA ARG A 76 43.58 11.28 -1.10
C ARG A 76 44.29 10.06 -0.53
N GLU A 77 43.57 9.12 0.07
CA GLU A 77 44.15 7.89 0.58
C GLU A 77 44.65 6.99 -0.54
N ALA A 78 43.87 6.85 -1.62
CA ALA A 78 44.25 6.11 -2.82
C ALA A 78 45.49 6.71 -3.50
N LEU A 79 45.56 8.05 -3.63
CA LEU A 79 46.75 8.74 -4.17
C LEU A 79 47.98 8.48 -3.30
N ARG A 80 47.83 8.53 -1.97
CA ARG A 80 48.93 8.24 -1.04
C ARG A 80 49.44 6.81 -1.19
N GLU A 81 48.56 5.84 -1.42
CA GLU A 81 48.94 4.45 -1.67
C GLU A 81 49.74 4.32 -2.98
N VAL A 82 49.28 4.94 -4.07
CA VAL A 82 49.99 4.96 -5.35
C VAL A 82 51.37 5.64 -5.22
N GLU A 83 51.45 6.79 -4.55
CA GLU A 83 52.72 7.48 -4.30
C GLU A 83 53.69 6.62 -3.46
N ALA A 84 53.17 5.87 -2.49
CA ALA A 84 53.98 4.97 -1.67
C ALA A 84 54.52 3.79 -2.49
N ASP A 85 53.70 3.23 -3.37
CA ASP A 85 54.09 2.16 -4.28
C ASP A 85 55.12 2.64 -5.30
N GLU A 86 54.96 3.86 -5.85
CA GLU A 86 55.93 4.48 -6.75
C GLU A 86 57.29 4.71 -6.06
N CYS A 87 57.30 5.12 -4.79
CA CYS A 87 58.52 5.29 -4.01
C CYS A 87 59.24 3.96 -3.71
N ALA A 88 58.54 2.83 -3.76
CA ALA A 88 59.10 1.50 -3.54
C ALA A 88 59.76 0.90 -4.79
N ILE A 89 59.60 1.51 -5.97
CA ILE A 89 60.18 1.03 -7.23
C ILE A 89 61.69 1.30 -7.25
N HIS A 90 62.50 0.25 -7.40
CA HIS A 90 63.94 0.43 -7.55
C HIS A 90 64.28 0.92 -8.98
N PRO A 91 65.30 1.79 -9.14
CA PRO A 91 65.68 2.31 -10.46
C PRO A 91 66.09 1.21 -11.45
N SER A 92 66.58 0.07 -10.96
CA SER A 92 66.87 -1.12 -11.78
C SER A 92 65.62 -1.76 -12.38
N ASP A 93 64.46 -1.64 -11.73
CA ASP A 93 63.21 -2.25 -12.19
C ASP A 93 62.68 -1.54 -13.43
N VAL A 94 62.96 -0.23 -13.55
CA VAL A 94 62.64 0.58 -14.72
C VAL A 94 63.42 0.10 -15.95
N ASP A 95 64.72 -0.18 -15.80
CA ASP A 95 65.58 -0.67 -16.88
C ASP A 95 65.20 -2.10 -17.31
N ILE A 96 64.85 -2.96 -16.34
CA ILE A 96 64.34 -4.32 -16.60
C ILE A 96 63.00 -4.26 -17.32
N PHE A 97 62.09 -3.39 -16.90
CA PHE A 97 60.78 -3.20 -17.53
C PHE A 97 60.92 -2.68 -18.97
N ALA A 98 61.81 -1.73 -19.21
CA ALA A 98 62.11 -1.23 -20.56
C ALA A 98 62.66 -2.33 -21.47
N THR A 99 63.57 -3.16 -20.95
CA THR A 99 64.15 -4.30 -21.68
C THR A 99 63.08 -5.34 -22.01
N LEU A 100 62.24 -5.72 -21.03
CA LEU A 100 61.12 -6.63 -21.24
C LEU A 100 60.16 -6.08 -22.29
N THR A 101 59.75 -4.82 -22.16
CA THR A 101 58.84 -4.15 -23.10
C THR A 101 59.40 -4.15 -24.53
N SER A 102 60.71 -3.92 -24.69
CA SER A 102 61.37 -3.98 -26.00
C SER A 102 61.46 -5.40 -26.59
N SER A 103 61.42 -6.43 -25.75
CA SER A 103 61.48 -7.84 -26.15
C SER A 103 60.11 -8.46 -26.45
N LEU A 104 59.00 -7.74 -26.17
CA LEU A 104 57.66 -8.26 -26.41
C LEU A 104 57.34 -8.36 -27.90
N THR A 105 56.72 -9.48 -28.28
CA THR A 105 56.17 -9.65 -29.63
C THR A 105 54.92 -8.79 -29.82
N LEU A 106 54.57 -8.47 -31.07
CA LEU A 106 53.35 -7.73 -31.40
C LEU A 106 52.09 -8.40 -30.79
N ALA A 107 52.03 -9.74 -30.84
CA ALA A 107 50.95 -10.50 -30.22
C ALA A 107 50.92 -10.34 -28.68
N GLY A 108 52.08 -10.34 -28.03
CA GLY A 108 52.17 -10.08 -26.58
C GLY A 108 51.67 -8.70 -26.20
N THR A 109 52.07 -7.67 -26.96
CA THR A 109 51.59 -6.29 -26.71
C THR A 109 50.08 -6.16 -26.90
N ALA A 110 49.52 -6.79 -27.94
CA ALA A 110 48.08 -6.80 -28.19
C ALA A 110 47.30 -7.49 -27.05
N SER A 111 47.80 -8.62 -26.56
CA SER A 111 47.18 -9.33 -25.43
C SER A 111 47.21 -8.52 -24.13
N LEU A 112 48.33 -7.85 -23.83
CA LEU A 112 48.42 -6.97 -22.65
C LEU A 112 47.51 -5.74 -22.77
N TYR A 113 47.41 -5.15 -23.97
CA TYR A 113 46.48 -4.05 -24.21
C TYR A 113 45.02 -4.50 -24.06
N ALA A 114 44.67 -5.67 -24.61
CA ALA A 114 43.34 -6.24 -24.44
C ALA A 114 43.04 -6.52 -22.96
N LEU A 115 44.00 -7.05 -22.21
CA LEU A 115 43.88 -7.25 -20.77
C LEU A 115 43.65 -5.92 -20.05
N ALA A 116 44.52 -4.92 -20.24
CA ALA A 116 44.36 -3.60 -19.62
C ALA A 116 43.03 -2.94 -19.99
N SER A 117 42.63 -3.00 -21.26
CA SER A 117 41.36 -2.47 -21.73
C SER A 117 40.16 -3.17 -21.10
N THR A 118 40.20 -4.49 -20.93
CA THR A 118 39.13 -5.27 -20.29
C THR A 118 39.07 -5.01 -18.79
N THR A 119 40.21 -4.95 -18.11
CA THR A 119 40.30 -4.57 -16.69
C THR A 119 39.71 -3.19 -16.44
N LEU A 120 40.04 -2.21 -17.29
CA LEU A 120 39.48 -0.86 -17.19
C LEU A 120 37.97 -0.84 -17.47
N SER A 121 37.52 -1.56 -18.49
CA SER A 121 36.10 -1.63 -18.86
C SER A 121 35.25 -2.29 -17.78
N LEU A 122 35.80 -3.30 -17.09
CA LEU A 122 35.17 -4.00 -15.98
C LEU A 122 35.38 -3.32 -14.63
N GLN A 123 36.16 -2.22 -14.59
CA GLN A 123 36.56 -1.52 -13.37
C GLN A 123 37.12 -2.46 -12.30
N ALA A 124 37.88 -3.47 -12.73
CA ALA A 124 38.46 -4.47 -11.83
C ALA A 124 39.74 -3.93 -11.18
N SER A 125 39.90 -4.16 -9.87
CA SER A 125 41.04 -3.67 -9.09
C SER A 125 42.36 -4.34 -9.44
N THR A 126 42.33 -5.54 -10.03
CA THR A 126 43.54 -6.26 -10.44
C THR A 126 43.39 -6.85 -11.85
N PRO A 127 44.50 -6.93 -12.62
CA PRO A 127 44.53 -7.55 -13.94
C PRO A 127 44.45 -9.09 -13.91
N SER A 128 44.01 -9.69 -12.79
CA SER A 128 43.97 -11.15 -12.67
C SER A 128 42.78 -11.73 -13.45
N PRO A 129 42.97 -12.83 -14.19
CA PRO A 129 41.89 -13.43 -14.98
C PRO A 129 40.72 -13.90 -14.11
N GLU A 130 41.01 -14.33 -12.87
CA GLU A 130 39.99 -14.71 -11.90
C GLU A 130 39.14 -13.50 -11.48
N THR A 131 39.77 -12.37 -11.11
CA THR A 131 39.03 -11.15 -10.75
C THR A 131 38.18 -10.65 -11.91
N LEU A 132 38.70 -10.68 -13.14
CA LEU A 132 37.95 -10.31 -14.33
C LEU A 132 36.77 -11.25 -14.59
N ALA A 133 36.94 -12.56 -14.41
CA ALA A 133 35.86 -13.53 -14.54
C ALA A 133 34.75 -13.30 -13.50
N HIS A 134 35.11 -13.06 -12.24
CA HIS A 134 34.14 -12.73 -11.20
C HIS A 134 33.41 -11.42 -11.49
N ALA A 135 34.12 -10.37 -11.94
CA ALA A 135 33.50 -9.11 -12.33
C ALA A 135 32.52 -9.28 -13.49
N LEU A 136 32.87 -10.08 -14.50
CA LEU A 136 31.99 -10.42 -15.63
C LEU A 136 30.74 -11.19 -15.17
N ILE A 137 30.91 -12.22 -14.35
CA ILE A 137 29.78 -13.01 -13.81
C ILE A 137 28.88 -12.12 -12.96
N HIS A 138 29.46 -11.25 -12.15
CA HIS A 138 28.71 -10.30 -11.33
C HIS A 138 27.92 -9.31 -12.20
N HIS A 139 28.56 -8.65 -13.16
CA HIS A 139 27.87 -7.71 -14.06
C HIS A 139 26.79 -8.38 -14.90
N THR A 140 27.03 -9.58 -15.42
CA THR A 140 26.03 -10.32 -16.19
C THR A 140 24.85 -10.75 -15.31
N SER A 141 25.11 -11.24 -14.10
CA SER A 141 24.07 -11.58 -13.12
C SER A 141 23.21 -10.37 -12.72
N VAL A 142 23.86 -9.24 -12.41
CA VAL A 142 23.17 -7.99 -12.07
C VAL A 142 22.36 -7.47 -13.26
N SER A 143 22.94 -7.45 -14.46
CA SER A 143 22.25 -7.03 -15.68
C SER A 143 21.00 -7.88 -15.95
N GLN A 144 21.10 -9.20 -15.82
CA GLN A 144 19.95 -10.09 -16.01
C GLN A 144 18.90 -9.88 -14.93
N THR A 145 19.32 -9.72 -13.68
CA THR A 145 18.41 -9.46 -12.55
C THR A 145 17.63 -8.16 -12.76
N LEU A 146 18.31 -7.08 -13.13
CA LEU A 146 17.68 -5.79 -13.43
C LEU A 146 16.76 -5.88 -14.64
N SER A 147 17.16 -6.58 -15.71
CA SER A 147 16.30 -6.80 -16.89
C SER A 147 15.03 -7.57 -16.52
N ASN A 148 15.14 -8.61 -15.69
CA ASN A 148 13.99 -9.38 -15.22
C ASN A 148 13.07 -8.55 -14.33
N GLN A 149 13.65 -7.76 -13.40
CA GLN A 149 12.89 -6.85 -12.54
C GLN A 149 12.15 -5.78 -13.36
N LEU A 150 12.80 -5.21 -14.37
CA LEU A 150 12.20 -4.23 -15.27
C LEU A 150 11.03 -4.84 -16.04
N ALA A 151 11.19 -6.05 -16.59
CA ALA A 151 10.10 -6.76 -17.26
C ALA A 151 8.92 -7.02 -16.31
N HIS A 152 9.20 -7.43 -15.07
CA HIS A 152 8.16 -7.63 -14.05
C HIS A 152 7.45 -6.33 -13.66
N ILE A 153 8.17 -5.22 -13.52
CA ILE A 153 7.57 -3.91 -13.23
C ILE A 153 6.68 -3.47 -14.40
N GLN A 154 7.10 -3.70 -15.65
CA GLN A 154 6.31 -3.37 -16.83
C GLN A 154 5.01 -4.19 -16.93
N THR A 155 5.05 -5.48 -16.57
CA THR A 155 3.82 -6.30 -16.54
C THR A 155 2.87 -5.84 -15.43
N LEU A 156 3.40 -5.51 -14.25
CA LEU A 156 2.61 -4.98 -13.14
C LEU A 156 2.02 -3.61 -13.47
N GLN A 157 2.80 -2.72 -14.09
CA GLN A 157 2.30 -1.43 -14.58
C GLN A 157 1.16 -1.63 -15.57
N SER A 158 1.34 -2.49 -16.58
CA SER A 158 0.30 -2.81 -17.55
C SER A 158 -0.96 -3.38 -16.90
N TYR A 159 -0.80 -4.20 -15.85
CA TYR A 159 -1.92 -4.72 -15.08
C TYR A 159 -2.65 -3.62 -14.30
N LEU A 160 -1.91 -2.76 -13.58
CA LEU A 160 -2.49 -1.65 -12.85
C LEU A 160 -3.20 -0.66 -13.76
N GLU A 161 -2.63 -0.35 -14.93
CA GLU A 161 -3.29 0.49 -15.94
C GLU A 161 -4.60 -0.13 -16.41
N LYS A 162 -4.62 -1.44 -16.71
CA LYS A 162 -5.86 -2.16 -17.04
C LYS A 162 -6.88 -2.10 -15.91
N GLN A 163 -6.48 -2.39 -14.67
CA GLN A 163 -7.39 -2.29 -13.52
C GLN A 163 -7.90 -0.87 -13.31
N HIS A 164 -7.04 0.13 -13.48
CA HIS A 164 -7.43 1.53 -13.37
C HIS A 164 -8.43 1.91 -14.46
N THR A 165 -8.25 1.46 -15.70
CA THR A 165 -9.20 1.71 -16.79
C THR A 165 -10.55 1.04 -16.49
N LEU A 166 -10.55 -0.22 -16.04
CA LEU A 166 -11.75 -0.95 -15.67
C LEU A 166 -12.50 -0.27 -14.51
N LEU A 167 -11.79 0.15 -13.46
CA LEU A 167 -12.42 0.84 -12.34
C LEU A 167 -13.02 2.19 -12.78
N ARG A 168 -12.35 2.92 -13.67
CA ARG A 168 -12.90 4.14 -14.27
C ARG A 168 -14.14 3.86 -15.10
N THR A 169 -14.17 2.80 -15.92
CA THR A 169 -15.36 2.46 -16.71
C THR A 169 -16.52 2.07 -15.80
N VAL A 170 -16.28 1.26 -14.78
CA VAL A 170 -17.33 0.86 -13.81
C VAL A 170 -17.86 2.08 -13.04
N LEU A 171 -16.97 2.98 -12.60
CA LEU A 171 -17.39 4.21 -11.93
C LEU A 171 -18.21 5.10 -12.86
N GLN A 172 -17.79 5.24 -14.12
CA GLN A 172 -18.54 5.97 -15.12
C GLN A 172 -19.91 5.35 -15.39
N ASP A 173 -20.00 4.02 -15.46
CA ASP A 173 -21.27 3.30 -15.63
C ASP A 173 -22.20 3.52 -14.44
N LEU A 174 -21.68 3.45 -13.22
CA LEU A 174 -22.46 3.71 -12.00
C LEU A 174 -22.96 5.16 -11.93
N GLN A 175 -22.17 6.13 -12.40
CA GLN A 175 -22.55 7.54 -12.40
C GLN A 175 -23.49 7.93 -13.53
N SER A 176 -23.31 7.33 -14.71
CA SER A 176 -24.06 7.70 -15.93
C SER A 176 -25.33 6.89 -16.12
N ASN A 177 -25.43 5.69 -15.56
CA ASN A 177 -26.60 4.85 -15.73
C ASN A 177 -27.74 5.33 -14.82
N PRO A 178 -28.87 5.78 -15.39
CA PRO A 178 -30.01 6.31 -14.63
C PRO A 178 -30.67 5.26 -13.71
N ALA A 179 -30.38 3.96 -13.88
CA ALA A 179 -30.85 2.91 -13.00
C ALA A 179 -30.23 2.99 -11.58
N PHE A 180 -29.02 3.55 -11.44
CA PHE A 180 -28.36 3.74 -10.15
C PHE A 180 -28.55 5.14 -9.58
N ALA A 181 -29.20 6.05 -10.33
CA ALA A 181 -29.57 7.36 -9.83
C ALA A 181 -30.84 7.24 -8.95
N PRO A 182 -30.94 8.00 -7.84
CA PRO A 182 -32.16 8.03 -7.05
C PRO A 182 -33.32 8.54 -7.92
N PRO A 183 -34.45 7.82 -8.00
CA PRO A 183 -35.60 8.26 -8.78
C PRO A 183 -36.03 9.66 -8.33
N SER A 184 -36.16 10.61 -9.26
CA SER A 184 -36.53 12.00 -8.95
C SER A 184 -37.91 12.12 -8.27
N THR A 185 -38.74 11.10 -8.39
CA THR A 185 -40.05 10.99 -7.74
C THR A 185 -39.97 10.57 -6.28
N LEU A 186 -38.83 10.06 -5.80
CA LEU A 186 -38.69 9.47 -4.46
C LEU A 186 -38.86 10.53 -3.37
N GLN A 187 -38.20 11.69 -3.47
CA GLN A 187 -38.44 12.79 -2.51
C GLN A 187 -39.91 13.22 -2.45
N ARG A 188 -40.57 13.31 -3.62
CA ARG A 188 -41.99 13.69 -3.69
C ARG A 188 -42.88 12.62 -3.04
N GLN A 189 -42.65 11.35 -3.35
CA GLN A 189 -43.37 10.23 -2.75
C GLN A 189 -43.16 10.15 -1.23
N THR A 190 -41.93 10.37 -0.75
CA THR A 190 -41.66 10.42 0.70
C THR A 190 -42.39 11.59 1.36
N ALA A 191 -42.39 12.78 0.74
CA ALA A 191 -43.12 13.92 1.27
C ALA A 191 -44.64 13.66 1.33
N ASP A 192 -45.21 13.04 0.30
CA ASP A 192 -46.62 12.68 0.23
C ASP A 192 -46.97 11.59 1.26
N GLN A 193 -46.15 10.54 1.40
CA GLN A 193 -46.31 9.53 2.44
C GLN A 193 -46.22 10.13 3.84
N VAL A 194 -45.28 11.03 4.11
CA VAL A 194 -45.17 11.73 5.40
C VAL A 194 -46.43 12.53 5.72
N ARG A 195 -47.02 13.21 4.72
CA ARG A 195 -48.29 13.94 4.90
C ARG A 195 -49.44 12.98 5.20
N GLN A 196 -49.54 11.88 4.45
CA GLN A 196 -50.55 10.84 4.69
C GLN A 196 -50.40 10.20 6.07
N THR A 197 -49.18 9.88 6.51
CA THR A 197 -48.91 9.33 7.84
C THR A 197 -49.31 10.31 8.94
N LYS A 198 -49.03 11.61 8.77
CA LYS A 198 -49.49 12.64 9.74
C LYS A 198 -51.03 12.68 9.82
N HIS A 199 -51.71 12.65 8.68
CA HIS A 199 -53.17 12.63 8.64
C HIS A 199 -53.75 11.37 9.31
N LEU A 200 -53.21 10.19 8.99
CA LEU A 200 -53.63 8.92 9.60
C LEU A 200 -53.37 8.91 11.11
N ARG A 201 -52.24 9.46 11.60
CA ARG A 201 -52.00 9.60 13.05
C ARG A 201 -53.05 10.47 13.73
N THR A 202 -53.46 11.57 13.12
CA THR A 202 -54.56 12.39 13.64
C THR A 202 -55.87 11.60 13.70
N LYS A 203 -56.18 10.83 12.64
CA LYS A 203 -57.38 9.98 12.60
C LYS A 203 -57.37 8.84 13.61
N ILE A 204 -56.21 8.22 13.84
CA ILE A 204 -56.03 7.20 14.88
C ILE A 204 -56.35 7.81 16.25
N LYS A 205 -55.80 8.98 16.55
CA LYS A 205 -56.09 9.68 17.81
C LYS A 205 -57.58 10.02 17.95
N GLU A 206 -58.23 10.52 16.90
CA GLU A 206 -59.69 10.74 16.91
C GLU A 206 -60.49 9.45 17.16
N CYS A 207 -60.06 8.31 16.62
CA CYS A 207 -60.69 7.02 16.85
C CYS A 207 -60.44 6.50 18.28
N GLU A 208 -59.24 6.71 18.82
CA GLU A 208 -58.89 6.41 20.22
C GLU A 208 -59.72 7.28 21.18
N ASP A 209 -59.90 8.56 20.89
CA ASP A 209 -60.76 9.49 21.64
C ASP A 209 -62.24 9.03 21.60
N LYS A 210 -62.71 8.57 20.44
CA LYS A 210 -64.08 8.00 20.32
C LYS A 210 -64.22 6.69 21.09
N LEU A 211 -63.26 5.78 21.00
CA LEU A 211 -63.25 4.51 21.74
C LEU A 211 -63.24 4.75 23.25
N SER A 212 -62.36 5.64 23.73
CA SER A 212 -62.32 6.01 25.14
C SER A 212 -63.62 6.68 25.59
N SER A 213 -64.25 7.54 24.76
CA SER A 213 -65.56 8.13 25.08
C SER A 213 -66.69 7.09 25.15
N LEU A 214 -66.70 6.09 24.24
CA LEU A 214 -67.66 4.99 24.26
C LEU A 214 -67.43 4.09 25.47
N GLN A 215 -66.18 3.84 25.84
CA GLN A 215 -65.81 3.04 26.99
C GLN A 215 -66.15 3.76 28.32
N LEU A 216 -66.01 5.09 28.36
CA LEU A 216 -66.47 5.94 29.47
C LEU A 216 -68.01 5.98 29.56
N ALA A 217 -68.71 6.06 28.43
CA ALA A 217 -70.17 5.98 28.39
C ALA A 217 -70.70 4.58 28.79
N GLN A 218 -69.98 3.52 28.41
CA GLN A 218 -70.29 2.13 28.77
C GLN A 218 -70.03 1.86 30.26
N THR A 219 -68.97 2.43 30.83
CA THR A 219 -68.70 2.34 32.28
C THR A 219 -69.63 3.22 33.11
N GLN A 220 -70.07 4.38 32.61
CA GLN A 220 -71.11 5.19 33.26
C GLN A 220 -72.49 4.52 33.22
N THR A 221 -72.86 3.87 32.12
CA THR A 221 -74.11 3.09 32.03
C THR A 221 -74.05 1.81 32.86
N GLN A 222 -72.87 1.21 33.07
CA GLN A 222 -72.69 0.11 34.04
C GLN A 222 -72.77 0.55 35.52
N ASN A 223 -72.51 1.82 35.85
CA ASN A 223 -72.54 2.30 37.23
C ASN A 223 -73.93 2.76 37.74
N GLN A 224 -74.95 2.85 36.87
CA GLN A 224 -76.35 3.12 37.28
C GLN A 224 -77.26 1.87 37.31
N GLY A 225 -76.77 0.70 36.93
CA GLY A 225 -77.53 -0.56 36.93
C GLY A 225 -76.88 -1.63 37.80
N GLN A 226 -77.09 -1.54 39.12
CA GLN A 226 -76.52 -2.50 40.07
C GLN A 226 -77.24 -3.87 39.99
N ARG A 227 -76.45 -4.96 39.95
CA ARG A 227 -76.81 -6.37 40.28
C ARG A 227 -77.74 -7.15 39.32
N ARG A 228 -77.17 -8.06 38.52
CA ARG A 228 -77.37 -9.53 38.62
C ARG A 228 -76.66 -10.31 37.50
N ASN A 229 -76.10 -11.44 37.92
CA ASN A 229 -75.96 -12.72 37.21
C ASN A 229 -74.89 -12.92 36.12
N THR A 230 -73.96 -13.83 36.49
CA THR A 230 -73.56 -15.06 35.79
C THR A 230 -72.74 -15.01 34.50
N LEU A 231 -71.62 -15.75 34.59
CA LEU A 231 -70.97 -16.61 33.59
C LEU A 231 -71.18 -16.24 32.12
N THR A 232 -70.07 -16.00 31.40
CA THR A 232 -69.56 -16.92 30.37
C THR A 232 -68.43 -16.26 29.59
N SER A 233 -67.40 -17.07 29.31
CA SER A 233 -66.58 -17.09 28.10
C SER A 233 -66.05 -15.77 27.52
N SER A 234 -64.75 -15.56 27.67
CA SER A 234 -63.97 -14.92 26.60
C SER A 234 -62.74 -15.77 26.29
N ASN A 235 -62.89 -16.59 25.25
CA ASN A 235 -61.78 -17.07 24.45
C ASN A 235 -61.11 -15.85 23.81
N THR A 236 -59.99 -15.41 24.39
CA THR A 236 -58.97 -14.64 23.66
C THR A 236 -57.85 -15.60 23.26
N PRO A 237 -57.53 -15.74 21.96
CA PRO A 237 -56.37 -16.51 21.54
C PRO A 237 -55.12 -15.76 22.01
N LYS A 238 -54.49 -16.24 23.08
CA LYS A 238 -53.15 -15.82 23.46
C LYS A 238 -52.22 -16.22 22.31
N GLY A 239 -51.72 -15.21 21.62
CA GLY A 239 -50.61 -15.35 20.69
C GLY A 239 -49.46 -16.08 21.39
N ALA A 240 -48.83 -16.95 20.62
CA ALA A 240 -47.71 -17.78 21.00
C ALA A 240 -46.71 -16.98 21.85
N ASP A 241 -46.49 -17.50 23.05
CA ASP A 241 -45.53 -16.99 24.01
C ASP A 241 -44.12 -17.22 23.47
N VAL A 242 -43.57 -16.20 22.80
CA VAL A 242 -42.19 -16.13 22.29
C VAL A 242 -41.18 -16.07 23.46
N GLY A 243 -41.64 -16.06 24.72
CA GLY A 243 -40.80 -15.99 25.92
C GLY A 243 -40.77 -17.26 26.77
N SER A 244 -41.31 -18.39 26.31
CA SER A 244 -41.22 -19.63 27.09
C SER A 244 -39.76 -20.09 27.19
N ALA A 245 -39.33 -20.51 28.37
CA ALA A 245 -37.96 -21.02 28.61
C ALA A 245 -37.59 -22.18 27.66
N GLU A 246 -38.60 -22.89 27.16
CA GLU A 246 -38.48 -23.96 26.17
C GLU A 246 -38.21 -23.42 24.75
N ALA A 247 -38.82 -22.30 24.35
CA ALA A 247 -38.51 -21.63 23.08
C ALA A 247 -37.09 -21.02 23.09
N ILE A 248 -36.66 -20.48 24.23
CA ILE A 248 -35.30 -19.96 24.41
C ILE A 248 -34.27 -21.10 24.38
N ALA A 249 -34.57 -22.24 25.01
CA ALA A 249 -33.72 -23.43 24.95
C ALA A 249 -33.61 -23.98 23.52
N GLN A 250 -34.71 -24.03 22.78
CA GLN A 250 -34.73 -24.48 21.39
C GLN A 250 -33.96 -23.52 20.47
N MET A 251 -34.03 -22.20 20.71
CA MET A 251 -33.22 -21.22 19.98
C MET A 251 -31.72 -21.36 20.28
N LEU A 252 -31.35 -21.66 21.52
CA LEU A 252 -29.96 -21.89 21.92
C LEU A 252 -29.38 -23.16 21.27
N GLU A 253 -30.16 -24.24 21.22
CA GLU A 253 -29.77 -25.48 20.55
C GLU A 253 -29.60 -25.26 19.04
N GLN A 254 -30.51 -24.50 18.41
CA GLN A 254 -30.36 -24.10 17.01
C GLN A 254 -29.14 -23.20 16.77
N GLN A 255 -28.83 -22.29 17.70
CA GLN A 255 -27.62 -21.46 17.63
C GLN A 255 -26.35 -22.29 17.69
N GLN A 256 -26.27 -23.29 18.58
CA GLN A 256 -25.12 -24.19 18.65
C GLN A 256 -24.94 -24.99 17.35
N GLY A 257 -26.01 -25.54 16.78
CA GLY A 257 -25.94 -26.24 15.49
C GLY A 257 -25.50 -25.33 14.33
N LEU A 258 -25.90 -24.06 14.34
CA LEU A 258 -25.45 -23.08 13.35
C LEU A 258 -23.99 -22.69 13.54
N GLU A 259 -23.51 -22.58 14.77
CA GLU A 259 -22.08 -22.32 15.06
C GLU A 259 -21.19 -23.49 14.61
N GLU A 260 -21.61 -24.73 14.87
CA GLU A 260 -20.93 -25.93 14.37
C GLU A 260 -20.90 -25.95 12.83
N LEU A 261 -22.03 -25.64 12.18
CA LEU A 261 -22.09 -25.59 10.73
C LEU A 261 -21.22 -24.47 10.17
N ARG A 262 -21.21 -23.30 10.81
CA ARG A 262 -20.36 -22.17 10.44
C ARG A 262 -18.88 -22.54 10.54
N THR A 263 -18.43 -23.13 11.64
CA THR A 263 -17.03 -23.55 11.79
C THR A 263 -16.63 -24.58 10.73
N ARG A 264 -17.55 -25.47 10.35
CA ARG A 264 -17.33 -26.45 9.28
C ARG A 264 -17.27 -25.83 7.89
N VAL A 265 -18.11 -24.85 7.60
CA VAL A 265 -18.06 -24.08 6.35
C VAL A 265 -16.77 -23.28 6.27
N GLU A 266 -16.36 -22.61 7.34
CA GLU A 266 -15.09 -21.86 7.37
C GLU A 266 -13.86 -22.76 7.19
N ALA A 267 -13.91 -23.99 7.71
CA ALA A 267 -12.87 -24.99 7.45
C ALA A 267 -12.85 -25.43 5.99
N LEU A 268 -14.00 -25.77 5.41
CA LEU A 268 -14.12 -26.17 4.01
C LEU A 268 -13.73 -25.04 3.06
N GLU A 269 -14.09 -23.80 3.36
CA GLU A 269 -13.69 -22.63 2.57
C GLU A 269 -12.18 -22.38 2.64
N ARG A 270 -11.53 -22.68 3.78
CA ARG A 270 -10.07 -22.64 3.89
C ARG A 270 -9.43 -23.69 2.99
N ASP A 271 -9.92 -24.92 3.05
CA ASP A 271 -9.41 -26.03 2.24
C ASP A 271 -9.64 -25.76 0.73
N VAL A 272 -10.80 -25.23 0.34
CA VAL A 272 -11.10 -24.89 -1.06
C VAL A 272 -10.23 -23.73 -1.56
N ARG A 273 -9.87 -22.78 -0.69
CA ARG A 273 -9.01 -21.65 -1.07
C ARG A 273 -7.61 -22.09 -1.51
N GLU A 274 -7.10 -23.20 -0.96
CA GLU A 274 -5.82 -23.80 -1.40
C GLU A 274 -5.88 -24.26 -2.87
N PHE A 275 -7.09 -24.57 -3.37
CA PHE A 275 -7.35 -24.95 -4.76
C PHE A 275 -7.91 -23.79 -5.60
N GLY A 276 -7.85 -22.54 -5.13
CA GLY A 276 -8.48 -21.35 -5.72
C GLY A 276 -8.00 -20.93 -7.12
N GLY A 277 -7.18 -21.74 -7.78
CA GLY A 277 -6.77 -21.57 -9.18
C GLY A 277 -7.26 -22.67 -10.13
N LEU A 278 -7.90 -23.73 -9.62
CA LEU A 278 -8.44 -24.81 -10.45
C LEU A 278 -9.89 -24.50 -10.86
N PRO A 279 -10.26 -24.74 -12.13
CA PRO A 279 -11.66 -24.69 -12.57
C PRO A 279 -12.58 -25.55 -11.70
N ALA A 280 -13.82 -25.09 -11.48
CA ALA A 280 -14.83 -25.81 -10.69
C ALA A 280 -15.22 -27.18 -11.27
N ASP A 281 -14.97 -27.39 -12.56
CA ASP A 281 -15.19 -28.67 -13.24
C ASP A 281 -13.97 -29.59 -13.12
N ARG A 282 -14.22 -30.85 -12.73
CA ARG A 282 -13.19 -31.86 -12.44
C ARG A 282 -12.35 -32.20 -13.68
N GLU A 283 -12.96 -32.23 -14.85
CA GLU A 283 -12.25 -32.54 -16.10
C GLU A 283 -11.35 -31.37 -16.52
N SER A 284 -11.85 -30.15 -16.40
CA SER A 284 -11.11 -28.91 -16.64
C SER A 284 -9.94 -28.72 -15.66
N ALA A 285 -10.14 -29.03 -14.38
CA ALA A 285 -9.09 -29.02 -13.35
C ALA A 285 -7.94 -29.98 -13.68
N ARG A 286 -8.25 -31.20 -14.11
CA ARG A 286 -7.23 -32.18 -14.55
C ARG A 286 -6.44 -31.70 -15.76
N LYS A 287 -7.09 -31.00 -16.69
CA LYS A 287 -6.44 -30.44 -17.87
C LYS A 287 -5.44 -29.34 -17.49
N GLU A 288 -5.80 -28.46 -16.57
CA GLU A 288 -4.87 -27.42 -16.07
C GLU A 288 -3.71 -28.00 -15.27
N VAL A 289 -3.95 -29.01 -14.42
CA VAL A 289 -2.87 -29.72 -13.72
C VAL A 289 -1.92 -30.38 -14.70
N GLY A 290 -2.44 -31.10 -15.71
CA GLY A 290 -1.61 -31.71 -16.75
C GLY A 290 -0.84 -30.68 -17.57
N ARG A 291 -1.42 -29.51 -17.83
CA ARG A 291 -0.72 -28.39 -18.50
C ARG A 291 0.46 -27.91 -17.67
N LEU A 292 0.27 -27.73 -16.35
CA LEU A 292 1.30 -27.30 -15.43
C LEU A 292 2.41 -28.35 -15.27
N GLU A 293 2.07 -29.64 -15.21
CA GLU A 293 3.05 -30.73 -15.16
C GLU A 293 3.96 -30.74 -16.40
N VAL A 294 3.40 -30.55 -17.59
CA VAL A 294 4.18 -30.46 -18.83
C VAL A 294 5.11 -29.23 -18.82
N GLU A 295 4.64 -28.11 -18.27
CA GLU A 295 5.45 -26.89 -18.12
C GLU A 295 6.60 -27.09 -17.11
N MET A 296 6.32 -27.75 -15.99
CA MET A 296 7.27 -28.14 -14.96
C MET A 296 8.38 -29.02 -15.55
N ASP A 297 8.02 -30.03 -16.33
CA ASP A 297 8.98 -30.91 -17.02
C ASP A 297 9.82 -30.18 -18.07
N LYS A 298 9.26 -29.20 -18.78
CA LYS A 298 10.03 -28.35 -19.72
C LYS A 298 11.09 -27.54 -18.97
N VAL A 299 10.72 -26.93 -17.84
CA VAL A 299 11.65 -26.16 -17.01
C VAL A 299 12.73 -27.07 -16.41
N ARG A 300 12.38 -28.29 -15.97
CA ARG A 300 13.37 -29.29 -15.52
C ARG A 300 14.37 -29.65 -16.61
N ARG A 301 13.90 -29.98 -17.82
CA ARG A 301 14.79 -30.29 -18.95
C ARG A 301 15.69 -29.10 -19.30
N ALA A 302 15.15 -27.87 -19.32
CA ALA A 302 15.95 -26.67 -19.57
C ALA A 302 17.03 -26.47 -18.50
N ARG A 303 16.69 -26.68 -17.22
CA ARG A 303 17.65 -26.65 -16.12
C ARG A 303 18.73 -27.72 -16.30
N ASP A 304 18.35 -28.94 -16.64
CA ASP A 304 19.29 -30.05 -16.77
C ASP A 304 20.25 -29.83 -17.94
N VAL A 305 19.78 -29.30 -19.08
CA VAL A 305 20.63 -28.89 -20.21
C VAL A 305 21.60 -27.76 -19.82
N LEU A 306 21.13 -26.75 -19.09
CA LEU A 306 21.99 -25.68 -18.59
C LEU A 306 23.03 -26.20 -17.58
N PHE A 307 22.67 -27.21 -16.79
CA PHE A 307 23.57 -27.82 -15.83
C PHE A 307 24.63 -28.70 -16.49
N GLU A 308 24.26 -29.50 -17.49
CA GLU A 308 25.21 -30.27 -18.31
C GLU A 308 26.22 -29.35 -19.01
N GLY A 309 25.78 -28.19 -19.52
CA GLY A 309 26.67 -27.19 -20.11
C GLY A 309 27.59 -26.46 -19.12
N LEU A 310 27.35 -26.57 -17.81
CA LEU A 310 28.19 -25.99 -16.76
C LEU A 310 29.24 -26.97 -16.20
N VAL A 311 29.00 -28.28 -16.36
CA VAL A 311 29.82 -29.36 -15.77
C VAL A 311 30.65 -30.10 -16.84
N GLY A 312 30.38 -29.88 -18.12
CA GLY A 312 31.12 -30.42 -19.27
C GLY A 312 32.25 -29.54 -19.78
#